data_AF-J5J2P3-F1
#
_entry.id   AF-J5J2P3-F1
#
_cell.length_a   1.000
_cell.length_b   1.000
_cell.length_c   1.000
_cell.angle_alpha   90.00
_cell.angle_beta   90.00
_cell.angle_gamma   90.00
#
_symmetry.space_group_name_H-M   'P 1'
#
loop_
_entity.id
_entity.type
_entity.pdbx_description
1 polymer ?
#
loop_
_entity_poly.entity_id
_entity_poly.type
_entity_poly.pdbx_seq_one_letter_code
_entity_poly.pdbx_strand_id
1 'polypeptide(L)'
;MSSLRSDSAPEAKASIERAGFYLVKDTDEETDAEKVTGKGKRFAQFYNAGYYTKTPQGLDFVFRNIWGDTEIRSIVLSIIAQPRWGYLRYFSTRLSSEYAWFFHNRDERDDGEVIHTLLVQFWMPGSRVVYYEGSQLQFFDAKEDPDNWGVLKTPLNNVKREGIITRIEDMPNGGYTVIDSRLGWTCEAGGFMNIALGSDEEVAEWGWMELPDTQPLRSKVAELESQGFRTHFIFEKLNMSGAENN
;
A
#
# COMPACT_ATOMS: atom_id res chain seq x y z
N MET A 1 11.10 31.39 -4.71
CA MET A 1 9.96 31.18 -5.61
C MET A 1 9.97 29.72 -6.04
N SER A 2 9.02 28.91 -5.57
CA SER A 2 8.76 27.58 -6.13
C SER A 2 7.27 27.29 -5.98
N SER A 3 6.54 27.57 -7.06
CA SER A 3 5.13 27.23 -7.24
C SER A 3 5.09 26.21 -8.37
N LEU A 4 5.52 24.98 -8.10
CA LEU A 4 5.53 23.88 -9.07
C LEU A 4 5.30 22.54 -8.35
N ARG A 5 4.11 22.33 -7.76
CA ARG A 5 3.59 20.98 -7.41
C ARG A 5 2.05 20.95 -7.41
N SER A 6 1.38 21.69 -8.30
CA SER A 6 -0.10 21.66 -8.36
C SER A 6 -0.69 20.61 -9.30
N ASP A 7 0.13 19.91 -10.09
CA ASP A 7 -0.37 19.10 -11.23
C ASP A 7 0.02 17.60 -11.17
N SER A 8 0.49 17.09 -10.03
CA SER A 8 0.95 15.68 -9.96
C SER A 8 -0.18 14.65 -9.97
N ALA A 9 -1.41 15.01 -9.55
CA ALA A 9 -2.52 14.05 -9.47
C ALA A 9 -3.03 13.58 -10.85
N PRO A 10 -3.28 14.46 -11.85
CA PRO A 10 -3.62 14.01 -13.21
C PRO A 10 -2.52 13.16 -13.86
N GLU A 11 -1.26 13.52 -13.67
CA GLU A 11 -0.12 12.75 -14.20
C GLU A 11 -0.03 11.37 -13.53
N ALA A 12 -0.14 11.32 -12.21
CA ALA A 12 -0.13 10.08 -11.44
C ALA A 12 -1.30 9.17 -11.85
N LYS A 13 -2.51 9.74 -12.01
CA LYS A 13 -3.68 9.01 -12.49
C LYS A 13 -3.42 8.39 -13.86
N ALA A 14 -2.96 9.19 -14.83
CA ALA A 14 -2.65 8.69 -16.17
C ALA A 14 -1.55 7.63 -16.16
N SER A 15 -0.56 7.77 -15.27
CA SER A 15 0.49 6.75 -15.08
C SER A 15 -0.08 5.45 -14.53
N ILE A 16 -0.94 5.51 -13.52
CA ILE A 16 -1.56 4.33 -12.91
C ILE A 16 -2.50 3.64 -13.90
N GLU A 17 -3.33 4.37 -14.63
CA GLU A 17 -4.23 3.79 -15.63
C GLU A 17 -3.46 3.08 -16.75
N ARG A 18 -2.36 3.68 -17.22
CA ARG A 18 -1.56 3.14 -18.32
C ARG A 18 -0.60 2.02 -17.90
N ALA A 19 0.21 2.27 -16.87
CA ALA A 19 1.33 1.42 -16.45
C ALA A 19 1.03 0.61 -15.18
N GLY A 20 -0.08 0.89 -14.49
CA GLY A 20 -0.46 0.27 -13.23
C GLY A 20 0.16 0.90 -12.00
N PHE A 21 1.08 1.87 -12.14
CA PHE A 21 1.69 2.53 -10.99
C PHE A 21 2.12 3.99 -11.24
N TYR A 22 2.29 4.71 -10.15
CA TYR A 22 3.00 5.98 -10.03
C TYR A 22 4.03 5.87 -8.92
N LEU A 23 5.25 6.36 -9.15
CA LEU A 23 6.40 6.18 -8.26
C LEU A 23 7.11 7.50 -7.98
N VAL A 24 7.42 7.73 -6.71
CA VAL A 24 8.21 8.86 -6.26
C VAL A 24 9.35 8.36 -5.37
N LYS A 25 10.58 8.61 -5.80
CA LYS A 25 11.80 8.28 -5.04
C LYS A 25 12.12 9.45 -4.11
N ASP A 26 12.53 9.13 -2.88
CA ASP A 26 13.10 10.14 -1.99
C ASP A 26 14.46 10.62 -2.56
N THR A 27 14.72 11.92 -2.47
CA THR A 27 16.01 12.51 -2.85
C THR A 27 16.96 12.56 -1.65
N ASP A 28 18.26 12.74 -1.93
CA ASP A 28 19.31 12.92 -0.92
C ASP A 28 19.36 14.34 -0.32
N GLU A 29 18.41 15.22 -0.65
CA GLU A 29 18.46 16.61 -0.22
C GLU A 29 18.26 16.73 1.31
N GLU A 30 19.39 16.81 2.03
CA GLU A 30 19.50 17.23 3.42
C GLU A 30 19.11 18.71 3.53
N THR A 31 17.82 18.96 3.66
CA THR A 31 17.32 20.27 4.09
C THR A 31 17.18 20.25 5.60
N ASP A 32 18.21 20.74 6.29
CA ASP A 32 18.38 20.85 7.74
C ASP A 32 18.23 19.53 8.54
N ALA A 33 19.26 19.22 9.31
CA ALA A 33 19.46 17.96 10.06
C ALA A 33 18.36 17.59 11.09
N GLU A 34 17.29 18.37 11.23
CA GLU A 34 16.20 18.14 12.17
C GLU A 34 14.89 17.65 11.53
N LYS A 35 14.76 17.61 10.19
CA LYS A 35 13.56 17.09 9.53
C LYS A 35 13.87 15.90 8.63
N VAL A 36 13.36 14.73 9.02
CA VAL A 36 13.31 13.55 8.14
C VAL A 36 12.29 13.86 7.04
N THR A 37 12.75 14.33 5.88
CA THR A 37 11.88 14.83 4.81
C THR A 37 11.34 13.70 3.91
N GLY A 38 12.09 12.61 3.75
CA GLY A 38 11.73 11.47 2.89
C GLY A 38 10.63 10.56 3.45
N LYS A 39 9.71 10.11 2.60
CA LYS A 39 8.62 9.18 2.98
C LYS A 39 9.16 7.78 3.31
N GLY A 40 10.14 7.29 2.56
CA GLY A 40 10.82 6.03 2.82
C GLY A 40 11.67 6.06 4.09
N LYS A 41 12.40 7.17 4.34
CA LYS A 41 13.13 7.36 5.61
C LYS A 41 12.19 7.39 6.82
N ARG A 42 11.07 8.11 6.72
CA ARG A 42 10.01 8.10 7.76
C ARG A 42 9.45 6.71 8.01
N PHE A 43 9.20 5.94 6.94
CA PHE A 43 8.74 4.57 7.08
C PHE A 43 9.80 3.67 7.76
N ALA A 44 11.07 3.76 7.37
CA ALA A 44 12.15 3.01 8.01
C ALA A 44 12.26 3.32 9.51
N GLN A 45 12.07 4.57 9.93
CA GLN A 45 12.02 4.93 11.35
C GLN A 45 10.82 4.32 12.07
N PHE A 46 9.63 4.37 11.48
CA PHE A 46 8.44 3.73 12.03
C PHE A 46 8.61 2.21 12.16
N TYR A 47 9.23 1.58 11.17
CA TYR A 47 9.56 0.16 11.19
C TYR A 47 10.56 -0.17 12.32
N ASN A 48 11.68 0.56 12.39
CA ASN A 48 12.72 0.35 13.40
C ASN A 48 12.24 0.66 14.83
N ALA A 49 11.21 1.49 14.98
CA ALA A 49 10.56 1.74 16.26
C ALA A 49 9.62 0.61 16.70
N GLY A 50 9.46 -0.46 15.91
CA GLY A 50 8.70 -1.66 16.27
C GLY A 50 7.46 -1.93 15.40
N TYR A 51 7.17 -1.09 14.40
CA TYR A 51 6.07 -1.30 13.45
C TYR A 51 4.70 -1.51 14.14
N TYR A 52 4.36 -0.66 15.11
CA TYR A 52 3.16 -0.79 15.94
C TYR A 52 1.89 -0.27 15.26
N THR A 53 1.43 -0.96 14.22
CA THR A 53 0.31 -0.51 13.36
C THR A 53 -1.07 -0.58 14.03
N LYS A 54 -1.26 -1.45 15.03
CA LYS A 54 -2.49 -1.57 15.83
C LYS A 54 -2.44 -0.72 17.12
N THR A 55 -1.90 0.50 17.04
CA THR A 55 -1.82 1.47 18.15
C THR A 55 -2.27 2.85 17.66
N PRO A 56 -2.68 3.77 18.55
CA PRO A 56 -3.03 5.13 18.14
C PRO A 56 -1.92 5.83 17.34
N GLN A 57 -0.66 5.61 17.71
CA GLN A 57 0.51 6.15 17.01
C GLN A 57 0.69 5.52 15.62
N GLY A 58 0.42 4.22 15.48
CA GLY A 58 0.42 3.53 14.18
C GLY A 58 -0.67 4.04 13.24
N LEU A 59 -1.88 4.24 13.76
CA LEU A 59 -2.98 4.81 12.97
C LEU A 59 -2.68 6.26 12.57
N ASP A 60 -2.10 7.06 13.47
CA ASP A 60 -1.63 8.42 13.17
C ASP A 60 -0.55 8.43 12.10
N PHE A 61 0.38 7.46 12.13
CA PHE A 61 1.40 7.34 11.10
C PHE A 61 0.76 7.13 9.73
N VAL A 62 -0.17 6.18 9.61
CA VAL A 62 -0.87 5.91 8.35
C VAL A 62 -1.64 7.14 7.88
N PHE A 63 -2.44 7.74 8.76
CA PHE A 63 -3.22 8.94 8.44
C PHE A 63 -2.33 10.07 7.93
N ARG A 64 -1.26 10.43 8.65
CA ARG A 64 -0.39 11.54 8.28
C ARG A 64 0.32 11.33 6.94
N ASN A 65 0.66 10.08 6.61
CA ASN A 65 1.40 9.76 5.39
C ASN A 65 0.49 9.45 4.19
N ILE A 66 -0.81 9.26 4.38
CA ILE A 66 -1.77 9.03 3.27
C ILE A 66 -2.77 10.18 3.16
N TRP A 67 -3.61 10.36 4.18
CA TRP A 67 -4.72 11.31 4.13
C TRP A 67 -4.32 12.73 4.51
N GLY A 68 -3.37 12.86 5.44
CA GLY A 68 -2.72 14.12 5.78
C GLY A 68 -1.72 14.58 4.73
N ASP A 69 -1.25 13.67 3.88
CA ASP A 69 -0.35 14.00 2.76
C ASP A 69 -1.18 14.46 1.55
N THR A 70 -1.10 15.75 1.21
CA THR A 70 -1.93 16.35 0.15
C THR A 70 -1.67 15.76 -1.23
N GLU A 71 -0.46 15.27 -1.49
CA GLU A 71 -0.08 14.67 -2.76
C GLU A 71 -0.73 13.29 -2.91
N ILE A 72 -0.49 12.39 -1.95
CA ILE A 72 -1.09 11.04 -1.97
C ILE A 72 -2.62 11.12 -1.92
N ARG A 73 -3.19 11.96 -1.04
CA ARG A 73 -4.64 12.15 -0.98
C ARG A 73 -5.23 12.61 -2.31
N SER A 74 -4.60 13.57 -2.99
CA SER A 74 -5.08 14.06 -4.28
C SER A 74 -5.04 12.98 -5.36
N ILE A 75 -3.98 12.16 -5.38
CA ILE A 75 -3.86 11.02 -6.31
C ILE A 75 -4.98 10.02 -6.05
N VAL A 76 -5.15 9.57 -4.80
CA VAL A 76 -6.18 8.59 -4.43
C VAL A 76 -7.57 9.11 -4.79
N LEU A 77 -7.91 10.35 -4.41
CA LEU A 77 -9.22 10.94 -4.68
C LEU A 77 -9.50 11.18 -6.17
N SER A 78 -8.46 11.27 -7.01
CA SER A 78 -8.64 11.39 -8.46
C SER A 78 -9.08 10.08 -9.13
N ILE A 79 -8.90 8.95 -8.45
CA ILE A 79 -9.21 7.60 -8.94
C ILE A 79 -10.40 7.01 -8.19
N ILE A 80 -10.38 7.03 -6.86
CA ILE A 80 -11.44 6.53 -5.99
C ILE A 80 -12.02 7.71 -5.21
N ALA A 81 -13.26 8.09 -5.51
CA ALA A 81 -13.87 9.30 -4.95
C ALA A 81 -14.11 9.23 -3.43
N GLN A 82 -14.42 8.05 -2.90
CA GLN A 82 -14.69 7.84 -1.47
C GLN A 82 -13.93 6.62 -0.95
N PRO A 83 -12.58 6.69 -0.92
CA PRO A 83 -11.75 5.55 -0.58
C PRO A 83 -11.94 5.18 0.90
N ARG A 84 -11.90 3.87 1.18
CA ARG A 84 -11.91 3.33 2.54
C ARG A 84 -10.65 2.53 2.77
N TRP A 85 -9.98 2.79 3.89
CA TRP A 85 -8.81 2.03 4.33
C TRP A 85 -9.25 0.70 4.95
N GLY A 86 -8.84 -0.41 4.33
CA GLY A 86 -9.21 -1.76 4.79
C GLY A 86 -8.06 -2.76 4.88
N TYR A 87 -6.83 -2.39 4.53
CA TYR A 87 -5.70 -3.31 4.63
C TYR A 87 -4.39 -2.59 4.98
N LEU A 88 -3.55 -3.24 5.77
CA LEU A 88 -2.17 -2.83 6.01
C LEU A 88 -1.29 -4.04 6.28
N ARG A 89 -0.17 -4.19 5.56
CA ARG A 89 0.83 -5.24 5.83
C ARG A 89 2.23 -4.83 5.40
N TYR A 90 3.24 -5.37 6.08
CA TYR A 90 4.63 -5.27 5.66
C TYR A 90 5.05 -6.46 4.82
N PHE A 91 5.76 -6.20 3.72
CA PHE A 91 6.37 -7.19 2.85
C PHE A 91 7.85 -6.90 2.65
N SER A 92 8.60 -7.93 2.27
CA SER A 92 10.05 -7.88 2.06
C SER A 92 10.48 -9.03 1.15
N THR A 93 11.78 -9.25 1.02
CA THR A 93 12.40 -10.40 0.35
C THR A 93 12.03 -11.76 0.93
N ARG A 94 11.23 -11.82 2.00
CA ARG A 94 10.54 -13.06 2.44
C ARG A 94 9.56 -13.58 1.38
N LEU A 95 9.02 -12.70 0.54
CA LEU A 95 8.29 -13.10 -0.64
C LEU A 95 9.29 -13.53 -1.71
N SER A 96 9.19 -14.78 -2.15
CA SER A 96 10.12 -15.33 -3.14
C SER A 96 10.10 -14.51 -4.43
N SER A 97 11.30 -14.25 -4.95
CA SER A 97 11.51 -13.57 -6.23
C SER A 97 11.21 -14.45 -7.44
N GLU A 98 10.83 -15.72 -7.25
CA GLU A 98 10.40 -16.63 -8.30
C GLU A 98 8.94 -16.42 -8.72
N TYR A 99 8.22 -15.56 -8.00
CA TYR A 99 6.82 -15.23 -8.23
C TYR A 99 6.62 -13.73 -8.48
N ALA A 100 5.59 -13.45 -9.29
CA ALA A 100 4.93 -12.16 -9.27
C ALA A 100 3.80 -12.21 -8.26
N TRP A 101 3.67 -11.15 -7.48
CA TRP A 101 2.72 -10.99 -6.40
C TRP A 101 1.69 -9.94 -6.76
N PHE A 102 0.45 -10.18 -6.34
CA PHE A 102 -0.71 -9.35 -6.66
C PHE A 102 -1.55 -9.18 -5.38
N PHE A 103 -2.27 -8.07 -5.26
CA PHE A 103 -3.29 -7.97 -4.20
C PHE A 103 -4.64 -8.47 -4.71
N HIS A 104 -4.98 -8.07 -5.94
CA HIS A 104 -6.10 -8.62 -6.67
C HIS A 104 -5.67 -9.19 -8.01
N ASN A 105 -6.49 -10.10 -8.52
CA ASN A 105 -6.42 -10.51 -9.91
C ASN A 105 -7.51 -9.78 -10.69
N ARG A 106 -7.30 -9.51 -11.98
CA ARG A 106 -8.39 -9.04 -12.84
C ARG A 106 -9.46 -10.15 -12.91
N ASP A 107 -10.75 -9.83 -12.86
CA ASP A 107 -11.80 -10.83 -13.20
C ASP A 107 -11.81 -10.98 -14.73
N GLU A 108 -11.79 -12.22 -15.22
CA GLU A 108 -11.83 -12.55 -16.65
C GLU A 108 -13.11 -12.02 -17.33
N ARG A 109 -14.17 -11.80 -16.56
CA ARG A 109 -15.48 -11.31 -17.01
C ARG A 109 -15.64 -9.80 -16.86
N ASP A 110 -14.68 -9.13 -16.22
CA ASP A 110 -14.71 -7.68 -16.02
C ASP A 110 -14.00 -6.99 -17.19
N ASP A 111 -14.81 -6.51 -18.13
CA ASP A 111 -14.39 -5.64 -19.22
C ASP A 111 -14.14 -4.19 -18.75
N GLY A 112 -14.45 -3.89 -17.49
CA GLY A 112 -14.22 -2.61 -16.86
C GLY A 112 -12.74 -2.33 -16.61
N GLU A 113 -12.30 -1.14 -17.02
CA GLU A 113 -10.98 -0.59 -16.66
C GLU A 113 -11.01 0.14 -15.30
N VAL A 114 -12.15 0.11 -14.60
CA VAL A 114 -12.34 0.85 -13.35
C VAL A 114 -11.42 0.30 -12.26
N ILE A 115 -10.67 1.20 -11.62
CA ILE A 115 -9.79 0.87 -10.51
C ILE A 115 -10.58 0.97 -9.22
N HIS A 116 -10.94 -0.18 -8.65
CA HIS A 116 -11.69 -0.26 -7.39
C HIS A 116 -10.79 -0.23 -6.14
N THR A 117 -9.51 -0.59 -6.29
CA THR A 117 -8.54 -0.59 -5.19
C THR A 117 -7.19 -0.08 -5.62
N LEU A 118 -6.65 0.82 -4.79
CA LEU A 118 -5.28 1.29 -4.85
C LEU A 118 -4.48 0.77 -3.67
N LEU A 119 -3.20 0.53 -3.93
CA LEU A 119 -2.21 0.23 -2.91
C LEU A 119 -1.23 1.40 -2.82
N VAL A 120 -1.07 1.95 -1.62
CA VAL A 120 0.00 2.89 -1.31
C VAL A 120 1.13 2.11 -0.64
N GLN A 121 2.28 2.03 -1.31
CA GLN A 121 3.45 1.29 -0.81
C GLN A 121 4.53 2.27 -0.37
N PHE A 122 4.96 2.20 0.88
CA PHE A 122 6.11 2.96 1.38
C PHE A 122 7.35 2.08 1.41
N TRP A 123 8.37 2.44 0.65
CA TRP A 123 9.58 1.65 0.45
C TRP A 123 10.69 2.09 1.39
N MET A 124 11.33 1.13 2.06
CA MET A 124 12.53 1.42 2.84
C MET A 124 13.70 1.82 1.94
N PRO A 125 14.66 2.62 2.45
CA PRO A 125 15.94 2.81 1.79
C PRO A 125 16.64 1.50 1.43
N GLY A 126 17.24 1.45 0.25
CA GLY A 126 17.91 0.28 -0.30
C GLY A 126 16.98 -0.79 -0.88
N SER A 127 15.68 -0.50 -1.03
CA SER A 127 14.75 -1.46 -1.65
C SER A 127 14.91 -1.53 -3.16
N ARG A 128 14.52 -2.66 -3.75
CA ARG A 128 14.45 -2.87 -5.19
C ARG A 128 13.19 -3.65 -5.54
N VAL A 129 12.41 -3.12 -6.46
CA VAL A 129 11.14 -3.69 -6.89
C VAL A 129 11.10 -3.89 -8.39
N VAL A 130 10.45 -4.96 -8.81
CA VAL A 130 10.09 -5.21 -10.20
C VAL A 130 8.59 -5.06 -10.33
N TYR A 131 8.15 -4.19 -11.23
CA TYR A 131 6.76 -4.06 -11.65
C TYR A 131 6.56 -4.73 -13.01
N TYR A 132 5.43 -5.41 -13.17
CA TYR A 132 5.04 -6.05 -14.43
C TYR A 132 3.98 -5.19 -15.11
N GLU A 133 4.38 -4.09 -15.73
CA GLU A 133 3.48 -3.15 -16.41
C GLU A 133 2.59 -3.87 -17.41
N GLY A 134 1.30 -3.55 -17.42
CA GLY A 134 0.30 -4.20 -18.27
C GLY A 134 -0.33 -5.45 -17.64
N SER A 135 0.24 -5.99 -16.55
CA SER A 135 -0.37 -7.12 -15.84
C SER A 135 -1.72 -6.75 -15.19
N GLN A 136 -1.92 -5.51 -14.78
CA GLN A 136 -3.22 -5.04 -14.26
C GLN A 136 -4.36 -5.16 -15.28
N LEU A 137 -4.03 -5.25 -16.57
CA LEU A 137 -4.96 -5.40 -17.68
C LEU A 137 -5.19 -6.86 -18.08
N GLN A 138 -4.60 -7.84 -17.39
CA GLN A 138 -4.66 -9.24 -17.80
C GLN A 138 -5.08 -10.15 -16.65
N PHE A 139 -5.84 -11.19 -16.97
CA PHE A 139 -6.17 -12.27 -16.04
C PHE A 139 -4.98 -13.21 -15.88
N PHE A 140 -4.61 -13.54 -14.64
CA PHE A 140 -3.65 -14.60 -14.32
C PHE A 140 -4.34 -15.69 -13.50
N ASP A 141 -3.93 -16.95 -13.62
CA ASP A 141 -4.35 -17.96 -12.64
C ASP A 141 -3.54 -17.83 -11.33
N ALA A 142 -3.56 -16.64 -10.73
CA ALA A 142 -2.84 -16.33 -9.50
C ALA A 142 -3.54 -17.00 -8.31
N LYS A 143 -2.77 -17.63 -7.44
CA LYS A 143 -3.28 -18.36 -6.28
C LYS A 143 -2.92 -17.65 -4.99
N GLU A 144 -3.79 -17.74 -3.99
CA GLU A 144 -3.45 -17.29 -2.65
C GLU A 144 -2.19 -17.98 -2.14
N ASP A 145 -1.38 -17.22 -1.40
CA ASP A 145 -0.24 -17.78 -0.69
C ASP A 145 -0.64 -18.11 0.75
N PRO A 146 -0.62 -19.39 1.17
CA PRO A 146 -1.06 -19.78 2.51
C PRO A 146 -0.20 -19.16 3.63
N ASP A 147 1.08 -18.88 3.34
CA ASP A 147 2.02 -18.28 4.29
C ASP A 147 1.93 -16.74 4.30
N ASN A 148 1.35 -16.14 3.26
CA ASN A 148 1.22 -14.70 3.10
C ASN A 148 -0.20 -14.29 2.72
N TRP A 149 -1.12 -14.39 3.70
CA TRP A 149 -2.50 -13.88 3.57
C TRP A 149 -2.59 -12.51 2.87
N GLY A 150 -3.54 -12.39 1.94
CA GLY A 150 -3.92 -11.11 1.33
C GLY A 150 -3.02 -10.72 0.18
N VAL A 151 -2.26 -11.67 -0.36
CA VAL A 151 -1.63 -11.57 -1.67
C VAL A 151 -1.83 -12.87 -2.44
N LEU A 152 -1.94 -12.71 -3.76
CA LEU A 152 -1.93 -13.79 -4.73
C LEU A 152 -0.54 -13.88 -5.36
N LYS A 153 -0.17 -15.06 -5.86
CA LYS A 153 1.09 -15.28 -6.56
C LYS A 153 0.89 -16.08 -7.83
N THR A 154 1.72 -15.81 -8.83
CA THR A 154 1.88 -16.67 -10.01
C THR A 154 3.37 -16.78 -10.36
N PRO A 155 3.86 -17.95 -10.82
CA PRO A 155 5.25 -18.09 -11.27
C PRO A 155 5.61 -17.04 -12.33
N LEU A 156 6.83 -16.50 -12.27
CA LEU A 156 7.25 -15.45 -13.22
C LEU A 156 7.14 -15.83 -14.69
N ASN A 157 7.29 -17.12 -15.02
CA ASN A 157 7.12 -17.60 -16.39
C ASN A 157 5.70 -17.37 -16.94
N ASN A 158 4.69 -17.30 -16.07
CA ASN A 158 3.30 -16.99 -16.47
C ASN A 158 3.10 -15.49 -16.76
N VAL A 159 3.99 -14.64 -16.26
CA VAL A 159 3.95 -13.18 -16.45
C VAL A 159 4.74 -12.74 -17.67
N LYS A 160 5.65 -13.58 -18.17
CA LYS A 160 6.42 -13.34 -19.39
C LYS A 160 5.59 -13.65 -20.64
N ARG A 161 4.65 -12.76 -20.98
CA ARG A 161 3.82 -12.85 -22.19
C ARG A 161 3.61 -11.48 -22.84
N GLU A 162 2.99 -11.49 -24.01
CA GLU A 162 2.74 -10.29 -24.82
C GLU A 162 1.98 -9.21 -24.03
N GLY A 163 2.36 -7.96 -24.24
CA GLY A 163 1.74 -6.81 -23.56
C GLY A 163 2.21 -6.56 -22.13
N ILE A 164 3.15 -7.35 -21.60
CA ILE A 164 3.72 -7.14 -20.27
C ILE A 164 5.17 -6.67 -20.37
N ILE A 165 5.48 -5.56 -19.70
CA ILE A 165 6.82 -4.98 -19.66
C ILE A 165 7.37 -5.11 -18.24
N THR A 166 8.58 -5.66 -18.12
CA THR A 166 9.29 -5.72 -16.84
C THR A 166 9.98 -4.39 -16.57
N ARG A 167 9.61 -3.74 -15.47
CA ARG A 167 10.19 -2.47 -15.03
C ARG A 167 10.86 -2.67 -13.68
N ILE A 168 12.17 -2.42 -13.63
CA ILE A 168 12.96 -2.54 -12.41
C ILE A 168 13.21 -1.15 -11.84
N GLU A 169 12.92 -0.98 -10.55
CA GLU A 169 13.06 0.28 -9.85
C GLU A 169 13.89 0.11 -8.58
N ASP A 170 15.08 0.71 -8.57
CA ASP A 170 15.91 0.84 -7.38
C ASP A 170 15.45 2.04 -6.55
N MET A 171 15.32 1.85 -5.23
CA MET A 171 14.86 2.82 -4.25
C MET A 171 15.96 3.09 -3.20
N PRO A 172 17.11 3.67 -3.60
CA PRO A 172 18.27 3.81 -2.71
C PRO A 172 17.94 4.56 -1.42
N ASN A 173 17.10 5.60 -1.51
CA ASN A 173 16.67 6.41 -0.37
C ASN A 173 15.25 6.10 0.10
N GLY A 174 14.63 5.08 -0.48
CA GLY A 174 13.22 4.76 -0.28
C GLY A 174 12.32 5.71 -1.09
N GLY A 175 11.07 5.82 -0.66
CA GLY A 175 10.06 6.63 -1.32
C GLY A 175 8.69 5.98 -1.18
N TYR A 176 7.81 6.25 -2.13
CA TYR A 176 6.50 5.59 -2.18
C TYR A 176 6.05 5.32 -3.61
N THR A 177 5.12 4.39 -3.73
CA THR A 177 4.34 4.16 -4.94
C THR A 177 2.86 4.15 -4.63
N VAL A 178 2.06 4.50 -5.63
CA VAL A 178 0.62 4.25 -5.67
C VAL A 178 0.36 3.36 -6.85
N ILE A 179 -0.19 2.17 -6.62
CA ILE A 179 -0.37 1.15 -7.66
C ILE A 179 -1.82 0.68 -7.73
N ASP A 180 -2.25 0.32 -8.94
CA ASP A 180 -3.44 -0.51 -9.14
C ASP A 180 -3.22 -1.84 -8.40
N SER A 181 -4.16 -2.26 -7.56
CA SER A 181 -4.08 -3.52 -6.82
C SER A 181 -3.92 -4.77 -7.67
N ARG A 182 -4.26 -4.70 -8.96
CA ARG A 182 -4.11 -5.76 -9.97
C ARG A 182 -2.73 -5.78 -10.63
N LEU A 183 -1.89 -4.78 -10.40
CA LEU A 183 -0.52 -4.76 -10.92
C LEU A 183 0.33 -5.79 -10.18
N GLY A 184 0.98 -6.67 -10.95
CA GLY A 184 1.96 -7.62 -10.43
C GLY A 184 3.27 -6.93 -10.04
N TRP A 185 3.86 -7.38 -8.93
CA TRP A 185 5.16 -6.91 -8.47
C TRP A 185 6.02 -8.00 -7.85
N THR A 186 7.33 -7.78 -7.76
CA THR A 186 8.28 -8.63 -7.03
C THR A 186 9.24 -7.75 -6.24
N CYS A 187 9.45 -8.05 -4.95
CA CYS A 187 10.42 -7.36 -4.10
C CYS A 187 11.75 -8.14 -4.13
N GLU A 188 12.77 -7.60 -4.80
CA GLU A 188 14.09 -8.24 -4.93
C GLU A 188 15.04 -7.86 -3.78
N ALA A 189 14.87 -6.67 -3.19
CA ALA A 189 15.66 -6.22 -2.06
C ALA A 189 14.85 -5.28 -1.15
N GLY A 190 15.22 -5.24 0.14
CA GLY A 190 14.62 -4.36 1.14
C GLY A 190 13.21 -4.79 1.55
N GLY A 191 12.32 -3.82 1.71
CA GLY A 191 10.94 -4.07 2.13
C GLY A 191 10.08 -2.82 2.16
N PHE A 192 8.79 -3.02 2.32
CA PHE A 192 7.80 -1.96 2.18
C PHE A 192 6.55 -2.24 3.01
N MET A 193 5.90 -1.16 3.43
CA MET A 193 4.55 -1.23 3.99
C MET A 193 3.55 -0.99 2.88
N ASN A 194 2.57 -1.88 2.77
CA ASN A 194 1.50 -1.84 1.81
C ASN A 194 0.18 -1.46 2.50
N ILE A 195 -0.51 -0.45 1.99
CA ILE A 195 -1.79 0.03 2.53
C ILE A 195 -2.82 0.05 1.41
N ALA A 196 -3.92 -0.70 1.56
CA ALA A 196 -4.97 -0.76 0.55
C ALA A 196 -6.13 0.19 0.87
N LEU A 197 -6.53 0.92 -0.16
CA LEU A 197 -7.66 1.84 -0.18
C LEU A 197 -8.60 1.36 -1.28
N GLY A 198 -9.81 0.92 -0.93
CA GLY A 198 -10.80 0.44 -1.89
C GLY A 198 -12.06 1.31 -1.93
N SER A 199 -12.90 1.09 -2.93
CA SER A 199 -14.28 1.59 -2.95
C SER A 199 -15.11 0.88 -1.87
N ASP A 200 -16.30 1.40 -1.56
CA ASP A 200 -17.14 0.76 -0.53
C ASP A 200 -17.59 -0.65 -0.95
N GLU A 201 -17.85 -0.86 -2.24
CA GLU A 201 -18.26 -2.16 -2.78
C GLU A 201 -17.14 -3.18 -2.61
N GLU A 202 -15.91 -2.79 -2.94
CA GLU A 202 -14.75 -3.67 -2.87
C GLU A 202 -14.36 -3.98 -1.42
N VAL A 203 -14.31 -2.96 -0.55
CA VAL A 203 -13.94 -3.15 0.85
C VAL A 203 -15.01 -3.91 1.64
N ALA A 204 -16.28 -3.92 1.19
CA ALA A 204 -17.33 -4.72 1.81
C ALA A 204 -17.08 -6.23 1.71
N GLU A 205 -16.33 -6.68 0.70
CA GLU A 205 -15.95 -8.09 0.51
C GLU A 205 -14.69 -8.48 1.30
N TRP A 206 -14.01 -7.50 1.92
CA TRP A 206 -12.81 -7.75 2.70
C TRP A 206 -13.14 -8.19 4.13
N GLY A 207 -12.19 -8.90 4.74
CA GLY A 207 -12.22 -9.12 6.18
C GLY A 207 -11.95 -7.81 6.95
N TRP A 208 -12.67 -7.61 8.06
CA TRP A 208 -12.48 -6.45 8.93
C TRP A 208 -11.07 -6.42 9.53
N MET A 209 -10.42 -5.25 9.58
CA MET A 209 -9.18 -5.15 10.33
C MET A 209 -9.46 -5.08 11.83
N GLU A 210 -9.02 -6.09 12.55
CA GLU A 210 -9.19 -6.18 14.00
C GLU A 210 -8.23 -5.23 14.73
N LEU A 211 -8.79 -4.40 15.59
CA LEU A 211 -8.08 -3.57 16.56
C LEU A 211 -8.41 -4.01 17.99
N PRO A 212 -7.43 -3.95 18.93
CA PRO A 212 -7.73 -4.13 20.34
C PRO A 212 -8.81 -3.15 20.83
N ASP A 213 -9.84 -3.67 21.48
CA ASP A 213 -10.93 -2.87 22.04
C ASP A 213 -10.45 -2.07 23.27
N THR A 214 -9.86 -0.92 22.99
CA THR A 214 -9.35 0.01 24.00
C THR A 214 -9.88 1.41 23.73
N GLN A 215 -10.14 2.17 24.79
CA GLN A 215 -10.62 3.54 24.67
C GLN A 215 -9.70 4.43 23.81
N PRO A 216 -8.35 4.38 23.92
CA PRO A 216 -7.46 5.17 23.07
C PRO A 216 -7.62 4.86 21.57
N LEU A 217 -7.77 3.59 21.20
CA LEU A 217 -7.98 3.21 19.79
C LEU A 217 -9.35 3.65 19.29
N ARG A 218 -10.43 3.47 20.08
CA ARG A 218 -11.76 3.97 19.72
C ARG A 218 -11.77 5.48 19.49
N SER A 219 -11.18 6.23 20.42
CA SER A 219 -11.05 7.68 20.30
C SER A 219 -10.24 8.08 19.07
N LYS A 220 -9.14 7.37 18.78
CA LYS A 220 -8.32 7.63 17.59
C LYS A 220 -9.10 7.34 16.31
N VAL A 221 -9.78 6.21 16.18
CA VAL A 221 -10.57 5.89 14.98
C VAL A 221 -11.66 6.93 14.74
N ALA A 222 -12.41 7.32 15.77
CA ALA A 222 -13.42 8.36 15.66
C ALA A 222 -12.83 9.72 15.22
N GLU A 223 -11.65 10.08 15.73
CA GLU A 223 -10.92 11.28 15.32
C GLU A 223 -10.54 11.23 13.83
N LEU A 224 -10.03 10.10 13.34
CA LEU A 224 -9.66 9.92 11.93
C LEU A 224 -10.89 9.99 11.00
N GLU A 225 -11.98 9.34 11.39
CA GLU A 225 -13.23 9.34 10.62
C GLU A 225 -13.88 10.73 10.59
N SER A 226 -13.78 11.50 11.68
CA SER A 226 -14.24 12.91 11.70
C SER A 226 -13.48 13.81 10.72
N GLN A 227 -12.27 13.40 10.32
CA GLN A 227 -11.43 14.07 9.31
C GLN A 227 -11.62 13.49 7.90
N GLY A 228 -12.64 12.64 7.71
CA GLY A 228 -12.99 12.03 6.44
C GLY A 228 -12.14 10.81 6.07
N PHE A 229 -11.22 10.35 6.93
CA PHE A 229 -10.45 9.14 6.66
C PHE A 229 -11.26 7.91 7.07
N ARG A 230 -11.98 7.35 6.09
CA ARG A 230 -12.91 6.23 6.30
C ARG A 230 -12.15 4.95 6.55
N THR A 231 -12.52 4.21 7.59
CA THR A 231 -11.84 2.97 8.00
C THR A 231 -12.75 1.75 7.89
N HIS A 232 -12.17 0.56 7.79
CA HIS A 232 -12.88 -0.73 7.80
C HIS A 232 -12.39 -1.59 8.98
N PHE A 233 -12.64 -1.10 10.19
CA PHE A 233 -12.12 -1.69 11.43
C PHE A 233 -13.21 -2.28 12.30
N ILE A 234 -12.86 -3.35 13.00
CA ILE A 234 -13.65 -3.90 14.10
C ILE A 234 -12.83 -3.88 15.39
N PHE A 235 -13.49 -3.69 16.53
CA PHE A 235 -12.85 -3.72 17.84
C PHE A 235 -13.09 -5.07 18.51
N GLU A 236 -12.01 -5.74 18.88
CA GLU A 236 -12.08 -7.05 19.53
C GLU A 236 -11.48 -7.02 20.93
N LYS A 237 -12.13 -7.73 21.86
CA LYS A 237 -11.59 -7.91 23.20
C LYS A 237 -10.36 -8.81 23.11
N LEU A 238 -9.27 -8.38 23.75
CA LEU A 238 -8.09 -9.24 23.90
C LEU A 238 -8.47 -10.48 24.70
N ASN A 239 -8.52 -11.64 24.05
CA ASN A 239 -8.64 -12.92 24.75
C ASN A 239 -7.30 -13.20 25.44
N MET A 240 -7.18 -12.82 26.72
CA MET A 240 -6.04 -13.22 27.56
C MET A 240 -6.16 -14.68 28.03
N SER A 241 -6.58 -15.61 27.17
CA SER A 241 -6.58 -17.03 27.47
C SER A 241 -5.18 -17.62 27.22
N GLY A 242 -4.25 -17.31 28.12
CA GLY A 242 -2.89 -17.86 28.11
C GLY A 242 -2.09 -17.62 29.39
N ALA A 243 -2.68 -16.96 30.40
CA ALA A 243 -2.03 -16.65 31.66
C ALA A 243 -2.60 -17.48 32.83
N GLU A 244 -2.92 -18.75 32.61
CA GLU A 244 -3.15 -19.72 33.69
C GLU A 244 -2.65 -21.08 33.24
N ASN A 245 -1.36 -21.35 33.52
CA ASN A 245 -0.77 -22.66 33.79
C ASN A 245 0.71 -22.47 34.09
N ASN A 246 1.02 -22.07 35.33
CA ASN A 246 2.28 -22.31 36.02
C ASN A 246 1.96 -22.69 37.46
#